data_AF-A0A5E3WYQ7-F1
#
_entry.id   AF-A0A5E3WYQ7-F1
#
_cell.length_a   1.000
_cell.length_b   1.000
_cell.length_c   1.000
_cell.angle_alpha   90.00
_cell.angle_beta   90.00
_cell.angle_gamma   90.00
#
_symmetry.space_group_name_H-M   'P 1'
#
loop_
_entity.id
_entity.type
_entity.pdbx_description
1 polymer ?
#
loop_
_entity_poly.entity_id
_entity_poly.type
_entity_poly.pdbx_seq_one_letter_code
_entity_poly.pdbx_strand_id
1 'polypeptide(L)'
;MLPLLTLAALYIAPRAVRATPCVAMDINWNLYAFGLNGKDWSAGTQDSWGSGTATDVTASGRPPFDGTNTTCYLAQFSNAIYVIDGDKSNPSDIHIFDAGAKSWSTQKTNAGSFDPASATFILDHDTNVFYAVLNGELWDLDMGALVTANSSALNWNDVEATPYGADYKPTMALAQNHIHFIGVPGATTGDLDIFVIHFSFFQPDAQAYPSSSGSTVLPAQHGKTSSFFQAAGVQQEFAYIPDDGSATYVVNVESNTTQTVAGPSSKDASAFYFAGLTALVQVDSAGAVSYLPYNQNDTAANAAAKWTSVANLASAAPASSAAASGTGTAKATGTGSASSASGTGSSSSSGSSSNSSSSGSSSDASAAAAVSARGVMATGLAGAFVLALAAIAV
;
A
#
# COMPACT_ATOMS: atom_id res chain seq x y z
N MET A 1 49.94 -12.55 -21.97
CA MET A 1 49.27 -12.85 -20.68
C MET A 1 48.66 -11.54 -20.15
N LEU A 2 47.51 -11.13 -20.66
CA LEU A 2 46.66 -10.04 -20.11
C LEU A 2 45.33 -10.03 -20.90
N PRO A 3 44.40 -10.97 -20.63
CA PRO A 3 42.99 -10.57 -20.68
C PRO A 3 42.06 -11.32 -19.70
N LEU A 4 42.58 -12.09 -18.73
CA LEU A 4 41.72 -12.89 -17.82
C LEU A 4 41.24 -12.13 -16.57
N LEU A 5 41.89 -11.04 -16.19
CA LEU A 5 41.56 -10.27 -14.98
C LEU A 5 40.38 -9.30 -15.16
N THR A 6 40.04 -8.91 -16.39
CA THR A 6 38.94 -7.96 -16.66
C THR A 6 37.57 -8.62 -16.70
N LEU A 7 37.49 -9.94 -16.96
CA LEU A 7 36.22 -10.67 -17.00
C LEU A 7 35.71 -11.06 -15.60
N ALA A 8 36.61 -11.24 -14.62
CA ALA A 8 36.24 -11.56 -13.24
C ALA A 8 35.60 -10.37 -12.49
N ALA A 9 35.94 -9.13 -12.86
CA ALA A 9 35.37 -7.93 -12.25
C ALA A 9 33.89 -7.66 -12.64
N LEU A 10 33.42 -8.21 -13.76
CA LEU A 10 32.02 -8.07 -14.19
C LEU A 10 31.06 -9.06 -13.52
N TYR A 11 31.57 -10.12 -12.87
CA TYR A 11 30.77 -11.12 -12.18
C TYR A 11 30.55 -10.83 -10.69
N ILE A 12 31.18 -9.78 -10.16
CA ILE A 12 30.89 -9.22 -8.83
C ILE A 12 30.03 -7.96 -9.01
N ALA A 13 29.02 -8.02 -9.88
CA ALA A 13 27.91 -7.09 -9.75
C ALA A 13 27.19 -7.49 -8.46
N PRO A 14 27.16 -6.64 -7.41
CA PRO A 14 26.34 -6.94 -6.24
C PRO A 14 24.94 -7.23 -6.76
N ARG A 15 24.37 -8.38 -6.38
CA ARG A 15 22.94 -8.62 -6.59
C ARG A 15 22.26 -7.45 -5.89
N ALA A 16 21.70 -6.53 -6.66
CA ALA A 16 20.84 -5.51 -6.12
C ALA A 16 19.69 -6.28 -5.48
N VAL A 17 19.74 -6.43 -4.16
CA VAL A 17 18.60 -6.90 -3.38
C VAL A 17 17.52 -5.87 -3.66
N ARG A 18 16.51 -6.25 -4.43
CA ARG A 18 15.36 -5.38 -4.67
C ARG A 18 14.69 -5.24 -3.32
N ALA A 19 14.70 -4.03 -2.80
CA ALA A 19 13.89 -3.72 -1.65
C ALA A 19 12.41 -3.98 -1.97
N THR A 20 11.64 -4.44 -1.00
CA THR A 20 10.18 -4.55 -1.01
C THR A 20 9.64 -3.27 -0.36
N PRO A 21 9.40 -2.20 -1.13
CA PRO A 21 9.00 -0.93 -0.54
C PRO A 21 7.58 -1.02 0.02
N CYS A 22 7.31 -0.19 1.00
CA CYS A 22 5.97 0.06 1.50
C CYS A 22 5.72 1.57 1.56
N VAL A 23 4.45 1.94 1.74
CA VAL A 23 4.05 3.32 1.96
C VAL A 23 3.20 3.42 3.21
N ALA A 24 3.32 4.54 3.93
CA ALA A 24 2.45 4.85 5.06
C ALA A 24 2.33 6.37 5.21
N MET A 25 1.31 6.82 5.93
CA MET A 25 1.20 8.22 6.34
C MET A 25 1.46 8.37 7.83
N ASP A 26 1.95 9.53 8.25
CA ASP A 26 1.98 9.92 9.66
C ASP A 26 0.66 10.59 10.09
N ILE A 27 0.55 11.02 11.36
CA ILE A 27 -0.68 11.65 11.88
C ILE A 27 -0.98 13.02 11.26
N ASN A 28 0.02 13.63 10.63
CA ASN A 28 -0.11 14.89 9.90
C ASN A 28 -0.37 14.64 8.41
N TRP A 29 -0.61 13.37 8.03
CA TRP A 29 -0.89 12.93 6.67
C TRP A 29 0.23 13.23 5.68
N ASN A 30 1.48 13.28 6.16
CA ASN A 30 2.64 13.22 5.28
C ASN A 30 2.80 11.79 4.77
N LEU A 31 2.87 11.61 3.46
CA LEU A 31 3.15 10.32 2.85
C LEU A 31 4.65 10.01 2.92
N TYR A 32 4.98 8.83 3.41
CA TYR A 32 6.31 8.24 3.41
C TYR A 32 6.35 7.03 2.48
N ALA A 33 7.45 6.90 1.73
CA ALA A 33 7.78 5.73 0.93
C ALA A 33 9.11 5.17 1.43
N PHE A 34 9.08 3.97 2.01
CA PHE A 34 10.24 3.37 2.64
C PHE A 34 10.89 2.31 1.76
N GLY A 35 12.21 2.19 1.86
CA GLY A 35 12.98 1.22 1.05
C GLY A 35 13.01 1.52 -0.45
N LEU A 36 12.40 2.61 -0.92
CA LEU A 36 12.34 2.95 -2.34
C LEU A 36 13.72 3.33 -2.87
N ASN A 37 14.27 2.49 -3.75
CA ASN A 37 15.63 2.61 -4.28
C ASN A 37 16.70 2.68 -3.16
N GLY A 38 16.49 1.90 -2.09
CA GLY A 38 17.42 1.80 -0.97
C GLY A 38 17.39 3.00 -0.01
N LYS A 39 16.39 3.88 -0.12
CA LYS A 39 16.20 5.08 0.69
C LYS A 39 14.77 5.20 1.21
N ASP A 40 14.59 6.07 2.19
CA ASP A 40 13.29 6.43 2.73
C ASP A 40 12.97 7.87 2.31
N TRP A 41 11.75 8.12 1.86
CA TRP A 41 11.35 9.40 1.28
C TRP A 41 10.08 9.92 1.93
N SER A 42 10.00 11.23 2.16
CA SER A 42 8.77 11.94 2.49
C SER A 42 8.28 12.73 1.29
N ALA A 43 7.09 12.42 0.82
CA ALA A 43 6.40 13.15 -0.24
C ALA A 43 5.64 14.38 0.28
N GLY A 44 5.53 14.54 1.61
CA GLY A 44 4.69 15.54 2.25
C GLY A 44 3.20 15.20 2.16
N THR A 45 2.36 16.21 2.39
CA THR A 45 0.90 16.11 2.33
C THR A 45 0.38 16.05 0.89
N GLN A 46 -0.88 15.64 0.69
CA GLN A 46 -1.45 15.37 -0.63
C GLN A 46 -1.35 16.53 -1.63
N ASP A 47 -1.35 17.78 -1.17
CA ASP A 47 -1.21 18.99 -1.98
C ASP A 47 0.18 19.13 -2.65
N SER A 48 1.23 18.49 -2.13
CA SER A 48 2.56 18.50 -2.73
C SER A 48 2.79 17.35 -3.72
N TRP A 49 1.93 16.33 -3.78
CA TRP A 49 2.20 15.12 -4.57
C TRP A 49 2.28 15.35 -6.08
N GLY A 50 1.59 16.37 -6.59
CA GLY A 50 1.54 16.67 -8.03
C GLY A 50 2.80 17.34 -8.60
N SER A 51 3.74 17.81 -7.77
CA SER A 51 4.94 18.52 -8.25
C SER A 51 6.08 18.57 -7.22
N GLY A 52 7.27 19.02 -7.64
CA GLY A 52 8.43 19.16 -6.76
C GLY A 52 9.20 17.86 -6.56
N THR A 53 9.94 17.77 -5.46
CA THR A 53 10.81 16.63 -5.14
C THR A 53 10.56 16.16 -3.71
N ALA A 54 10.42 14.85 -3.52
CA ALA A 54 10.37 14.25 -2.20
C ALA A 54 11.66 14.52 -1.41
N THR A 55 11.54 14.55 -0.09
CA THR A 55 12.67 14.75 0.83
C THR A 55 13.23 13.40 1.27
N ASP A 56 14.54 13.21 1.15
CA ASP A 56 15.23 12.05 1.71
C ASP A 56 15.18 12.11 3.25
N VAL A 57 14.58 11.10 3.87
CA VAL A 57 14.47 10.95 5.33
C VAL A 57 15.18 9.69 5.82
N THR A 58 16.08 9.14 5.01
CA THR A 58 16.86 7.94 5.35
C THR A 58 17.67 8.20 6.62
N ALA A 59 17.43 7.38 7.64
CA ALA A 59 18.16 7.44 8.91
C ALA A 59 18.83 6.09 9.24
N SER A 60 19.83 6.13 10.13
CA SER A 60 20.47 4.92 10.65
C SER A 60 19.49 4.07 11.45
N GLY A 61 19.66 2.76 11.43
CA GLY A 61 18.79 1.82 12.14
C GLY A 61 17.57 1.36 11.35
N ARG A 62 17.35 1.91 10.14
CA ARG A 62 16.31 1.45 9.22
C ARG A 62 16.50 -0.03 8.85
N PRO A 63 15.41 -0.79 8.62
CA PRO A 63 15.53 -2.12 8.05
C PRO A 63 16.09 -2.07 6.61
N PRO A 64 16.63 -3.18 6.09
CA PRO A 64 17.08 -3.27 4.71
C PRO A 64 15.93 -3.20 3.69
N PHE A 65 14.69 -3.49 4.11
CA PHE A 65 13.50 -3.68 3.29
C PHE A 65 13.65 -4.87 2.33
N ASP A 66 14.24 -5.98 2.77
CA ASP A 66 14.49 -7.16 1.92
C ASP A 66 13.65 -8.39 2.29
N GLY A 67 12.66 -8.22 3.17
CA GLY A 67 11.69 -9.24 3.49
C GLY A 67 10.75 -9.54 2.32
N THR A 68 10.07 -10.69 2.43
CA THR A 68 9.23 -11.23 1.36
C THR A 68 7.80 -10.70 1.37
N ASN A 69 7.39 -10.15 2.51
CA ASN A 69 6.04 -9.66 2.79
C ASN A 69 6.11 -8.39 3.65
N THR A 70 6.98 -7.44 3.27
CA THR A 70 7.14 -6.19 4.01
C THR A 70 5.83 -5.39 4.02
N THR A 71 5.34 -5.06 5.22
CA THR A 71 4.08 -4.31 5.42
C THR A 71 4.28 -3.16 6.39
N CYS A 72 3.49 -2.10 6.23
CA CYS A 72 3.62 -0.86 7.00
C CYS A 72 2.30 -0.38 7.59
N TYR A 73 2.34 0.03 8.86
CA TYR A 73 1.16 0.38 9.65
C TYR A 73 1.38 1.68 10.40
N LEU A 74 0.35 2.52 10.51
CA LEU A 74 0.37 3.72 11.33
C LEU A 74 -0.21 3.42 12.71
N ALA A 75 0.61 3.59 13.75
CA ALA A 75 0.15 3.70 15.13
C ALA A 75 -0.31 5.15 15.38
N GLN A 76 -1.58 5.45 15.08
CA GLN A 76 -2.09 6.83 14.98
C GLN A 76 -1.90 7.61 16.30
N PHE A 77 -2.16 7.02 17.45
CA PHE A 77 -2.03 7.73 18.74
C PHE A 77 -0.58 8.05 19.14
N SER A 78 0.38 7.34 18.55
CA SER A 78 1.81 7.46 18.89
C SER A 78 2.62 8.20 17.83
N ASN A 79 2.04 8.47 16.65
CA ASN A 79 2.75 9.01 15.49
C ASN A 79 4.00 8.19 15.10
N ALA A 80 3.85 6.87 15.14
CA ALA A 80 4.88 5.93 14.75
C ALA A 80 4.39 5.09 13.56
N ILE A 81 5.32 4.72 12.69
CA ILE A 81 5.08 3.79 11.60
C ILE A 81 5.80 2.49 11.92
N TYR A 82 5.07 1.40 11.94
CA TYR A 82 5.60 0.06 12.18
C TYR A 82 5.78 -0.67 10.86
N VAL A 83 6.93 -1.32 10.71
CA VAL A 83 7.26 -2.16 9.56
C VAL A 83 7.50 -3.59 10.05
N ILE A 84 6.75 -4.53 9.48
CA ILE A 84 6.87 -5.97 9.70
C ILE A 84 7.52 -6.60 8.48
N ASP A 85 8.33 -7.65 8.69
CA ASP A 85 9.10 -8.33 7.65
C ASP A 85 9.89 -7.34 6.77
N GLY A 86 10.47 -6.32 7.41
CA GLY A 86 11.38 -5.37 6.75
C GLY A 86 12.82 -5.88 6.66
N ASP A 87 13.19 -6.84 7.50
CA ASP A 87 14.51 -7.49 7.54
C ASP A 87 14.31 -9.00 7.42
N LYS A 88 14.69 -9.58 6.27
CA LYS A 88 14.61 -11.02 6.03
C LYS A 88 15.40 -11.85 7.05
N SER A 89 16.42 -11.28 7.67
CA SER A 89 17.21 -11.97 8.70
C SER A 89 16.49 -12.02 10.05
N ASN A 90 15.54 -11.12 10.28
CA ASN A 90 14.77 -11.00 11.52
C ASN A 90 13.29 -10.66 11.19
N PRO A 91 12.56 -11.52 10.45
CA PRO A 91 11.26 -11.16 9.90
C PRO A 91 10.19 -10.87 10.97
N SER A 92 10.42 -11.33 12.21
CA SER A 92 9.50 -11.14 13.34
C SER A 92 9.71 -9.85 14.10
N ASP A 93 10.86 -9.20 13.95
CA ASP A 93 11.11 -7.95 14.62
C ASP A 93 10.25 -6.83 14.01
N ILE A 94 9.82 -5.90 14.84
CA ILE A 94 9.03 -4.75 14.40
C ILE A 94 9.97 -3.56 14.30
N HIS A 95 10.15 -3.03 13.08
CA HIS A 95 10.93 -1.81 12.89
C HIS A 95 10.02 -0.60 13.06
N ILE A 96 10.41 0.31 13.94
CA ILE A 96 9.61 1.47 14.32
C ILE A 96 10.30 2.72 13.76
N PHE A 97 9.59 3.43 12.90
CA PHE A 97 9.93 4.77 12.47
C PHE A 97 9.16 5.79 13.31
N ASP A 98 9.86 6.55 14.14
CA ASP A 98 9.31 7.72 14.82
C ASP A 98 9.17 8.85 13.80
N ALA A 99 7.94 9.17 13.38
CA ALA A 99 7.72 10.19 12.35
C ALA A 99 8.04 11.62 12.85
N GLY A 100 7.94 11.85 14.16
CA GLY A 100 8.28 13.14 14.77
C GLY A 100 9.79 13.37 14.85
N ALA A 101 10.54 12.34 15.27
CA ALA A 101 12.00 12.40 15.37
C ALA A 101 12.72 12.05 14.05
N LYS A 102 12.01 11.45 13.09
CA LYS A 102 12.54 10.91 11.82
C LYS A 102 13.70 9.94 12.07
N SER A 103 13.51 9.01 12.99
CA SER A 103 14.52 8.06 13.42
C SER A 103 13.95 6.64 13.45
N TRP A 104 14.85 5.66 13.34
CA TRP A 104 14.50 4.24 13.35
C TRP A 104 14.96 3.56 14.63
N SER A 105 14.17 2.59 15.08
CA SER A 105 14.54 1.62 16.10
C SER A 105 13.94 0.25 15.75
N THR A 106 14.43 -0.81 16.37
CA THR A 106 13.94 -2.18 16.13
C THR A 106 13.49 -2.80 17.44
N GLN A 107 12.20 -3.04 17.57
CA GLN A 107 11.62 -3.78 18.67
C GLN A 107 11.84 -5.27 18.44
N LYS A 108 12.61 -5.89 19.33
CA LYS A 108 12.81 -7.34 19.30
C LYS A 108 11.54 -8.08 19.66
N THR A 109 11.30 -9.20 19.00
CA THR A 109 10.22 -10.12 19.33
C THR A 109 10.70 -11.54 19.53
N ASN A 110 9.93 -12.31 20.29
CA ASN A 110 10.05 -13.76 20.38
C ASN A 110 8.91 -14.37 19.58
N ALA A 111 9.22 -14.92 18.41
CA ALA A 111 8.21 -15.49 17.51
C ALA A 111 7.85 -16.95 17.87
N GLY A 112 8.71 -17.68 18.57
CA GLY A 112 8.49 -19.11 18.82
C GLY A 112 8.35 -19.88 17.50
N SER A 113 7.18 -20.45 17.25
CA SER A 113 6.83 -21.15 16.00
C SER A 113 6.13 -20.26 14.95
N PHE A 114 5.82 -19.01 15.28
CA PHE A 114 5.21 -18.06 14.35
C PHE A 114 6.21 -17.68 13.26
N ASP A 115 5.80 -17.77 11.99
CA ASP A 115 6.57 -17.31 10.83
C ASP A 115 5.91 -16.07 10.20
N PRO A 116 6.35 -14.86 10.59
CA PRO A 116 5.78 -13.62 10.08
C PRO A 116 5.88 -13.44 8.56
N ALA A 117 6.88 -14.04 7.91
CA ALA A 117 7.09 -13.88 6.47
C ALA A 117 5.95 -14.49 5.63
N SER A 118 5.17 -15.40 6.22
CA SER A 118 4.06 -16.11 5.57
C SER A 118 2.69 -15.70 6.13
N ALA A 119 2.65 -14.80 7.10
CA ALA A 119 1.43 -14.39 7.79
C ALA A 119 0.79 -13.15 7.13
N THR A 120 -0.51 -12.94 7.39
CA THR A 120 -1.20 -11.68 7.06
C THR A 120 -1.44 -10.91 8.35
N PHE A 121 -1.21 -9.59 8.36
CA PHE A 121 -1.29 -8.77 9.57
C PHE A 121 -2.28 -7.62 9.45
N ILE A 122 -2.83 -7.23 10.59
CA ILE A 122 -3.59 -6.00 10.78
C ILE A 122 -3.18 -5.38 12.12
N LEU A 123 -3.10 -4.05 12.19
CA LEU A 123 -2.84 -3.33 13.44
C LEU A 123 -4.16 -2.76 13.94
N ASP A 124 -4.57 -3.12 15.14
CA ASP A 124 -5.73 -2.51 15.77
C ASP A 124 -5.48 -1.03 16.09
N HIS A 125 -6.46 -0.20 15.77
CA HIS A 125 -6.36 1.24 15.86
C HIS A 125 -6.29 1.73 17.32
N ASP A 126 -7.11 1.15 18.19
CA ASP A 126 -7.33 1.66 19.55
C ASP A 126 -6.34 1.07 20.56
N THR A 127 -6.01 -0.21 20.42
CA THR A 127 -5.15 -0.92 21.37
C THR A 127 -3.70 -1.00 20.94
N ASN A 128 -3.38 -0.70 19.67
CA ASN A 128 -2.06 -0.87 19.09
C ASN A 128 -1.54 -2.31 19.19
N VAL A 129 -2.46 -3.28 19.12
CA VAL A 129 -2.17 -4.71 19.07
C VAL A 129 -2.16 -5.15 17.62
N PHE A 130 -1.10 -5.84 17.21
CA PHE A 130 -1.11 -6.56 15.94
C PHE A 130 -1.92 -7.85 16.09
N TYR A 131 -2.76 -8.12 15.11
CA TYR A 131 -3.35 -9.43 14.87
C TYR A 131 -2.77 -10.01 13.58
N ALA A 132 -2.46 -11.30 13.59
CA ALA A 132 -1.94 -11.98 12.43
C ALA A 132 -2.61 -13.34 12.23
N VAL A 133 -2.83 -13.74 10.98
CA VAL A 133 -3.28 -15.10 10.67
C VAL A 133 -2.21 -15.84 9.88
N LEU A 134 -1.88 -17.04 10.35
CA LEU A 134 -0.90 -17.93 9.75
C LEU A 134 -1.36 -19.39 9.89
N ASN A 135 -1.46 -20.10 8.76
CA ASN A 135 -1.81 -21.54 8.72
C ASN A 135 -3.08 -21.91 9.51
N GLY A 136 -4.07 -21.01 9.52
CA GLY A 136 -5.32 -21.23 10.23
C GLY A 136 -5.30 -20.89 11.72
N GLU A 137 -4.21 -20.33 12.26
CA GLU A 137 -4.11 -19.84 13.64
C GLU A 137 -4.13 -18.30 13.66
N LEU A 138 -4.78 -17.72 14.67
CA LEU A 138 -4.77 -16.29 14.99
C LEU A 138 -3.72 -16.00 16.05
N TRP A 139 -2.86 -15.04 15.79
CA TRP A 139 -1.78 -14.60 16.66
C TRP A 139 -1.95 -13.13 17.03
N ASP A 140 -1.43 -12.73 18.18
CA ASP A 140 -1.35 -11.33 18.57
C ASP A 140 0.01 -10.87 19.08
N LEU A 141 0.24 -9.55 19.03
CA LEU A 141 1.40 -8.87 19.60
C LEU A 141 1.02 -7.47 20.05
N ASP A 142 1.04 -7.22 21.36
CA ASP A 142 0.79 -5.90 21.95
C ASP A 142 2.03 -5.00 21.84
N MET A 143 1.92 -3.91 21.08
CA MET A 143 2.97 -2.90 20.92
C MET A 143 2.88 -1.75 21.93
N GLY A 144 1.87 -1.72 22.79
CA GLY A 144 1.63 -0.64 23.75
C GLY A 144 1.57 0.73 23.06
N ALA A 145 2.40 1.68 23.49
CA ALA A 145 2.51 3.00 22.86
C ALA A 145 3.94 3.27 22.33
N LEU A 146 4.58 2.24 21.76
CA LEU A 146 5.99 2.35 21.37
C LEU A 146 6.18 3.28 20.16
N VAL A 147 6.87 4.39 20.38
CA VAL A 147 7.46 5.22 19.30
C VAL A 147 8.94 4.88 19.07
N THR A 148 9.53 4.16 20.00
CA THR A 148 10.90 3.66 19.96
C THR A 148 10.93 2.28 20.60
N ALA A 149 11.88 1.45 20.20
CA ALA A 149 12.07 0.13 20.76
C ALA A 149 12.35 0.19 22.26
N ASN A 150 11.77 -0.75 23.00
CA ASN A 150 12.14 -1.01 24.37
C ASN A 150 13.34 -1.98 24.42
N SER A 151 13.88 -2.21 25.62
CA SER A 151 15.02 -3.13 25.81
C SER A 151 14.64 -4.62 25.88
N SER A 152 13.35 -4.94 25.96
CA SER A 152 12.85 -6.29 26.27
C SER A 152 12.09 -6.86 25.08
N ALA A 153 12.43 -8.08 24.65
CA ALA A 153 11.67 -8.69 23.57
C ALA A 153 10.18 -8.84 23.93
N LEU A 154 9.30 -8.51 22.99
CA LEU A 154 7.86 -8.73 23.09
C LEU A 154 7.51 -10.13 22.55
N ASN A 155 6.44 -10.75 23.02
CA ASN A 155 6.07 -12.11 22.59
C ASN A 155 4.91 -12.05 21.61
N TRP A 156 5.03 -12.78 20.50
CA TRP A 156 3.86 -13.19 19.73
C TRP A 156 3.13 -14.27 20.50
N ASN A 157 1.82 -14.14 20.66
CA ASN A 157 0.99 -15.14 21.34
C ASN A 157 0.09 -15.84 20.34
N ASP A 158 0.01 -17.16 20.46
CA ASP A 158 -0.99 -17.97 19.77
C ASP A 158 -2.32 -17.80 20.53
N VAL A 159 -3.32 -17.22 19.87
CA VAL A 159 -4.59 -16.83 20.50
C VAL A 159 -5.57 -17.99 20.39
N GLU A 160 -5.92 -18.37 19.16
CA GLU A 160 -6.84 -19.45 18.86
C GLU A 160 -6.79 -19.86 17.38
N ALA A 161 -7.34 -21.04 17.09
CA ALA A 161 -7.56 -21.48 15.72
C ALA A 161 -8.68 -20.66 15.06
N THR A 162 -8.41 -20.19 13.84
CA THR A 162 -9.43 -19.61 12.94
C THR A 162 -10.39 -20.69 12.43
N PRO A 163 -11.63 -20.34 12.04
CA PRO A 163 -12.59 -21.31 11.51
C PRO A 163 -12.32 -21.75 10.06
N TYR A 164 -11.31 -21.19 9.38
CA TYR A 164 -11.11 -21.33 7.92
C TYR A 164 -10.13 -22.43 7.50
N GLY A 165 -9.41 -23.04 8.45
CA GLY A 165 -8.35 -24.01 8.20
C GLY A 165 -7.09 -23.40 7.55
N ALA A 166 -6.08 -24.23 7.31
CA ALA A 166 -4.75 -23.78 6.88
C ALA A 166 -4.64 -23.38 5.38
N ASP A 167 -5.56 -23.82 4.54
CA ASP A 167 -5.52 -23.56 3.09
C ASP A 167 -6.04 -22.15 2.71
N TYR A 168 -6.76 -21.50 3.62
CA TYR A 168 -7.25 -20.15 3.42
C TYR A 168 -6.11 -19.14 3.42
N LYS A 169 -6.04 -18.29 2.37
CA LYS A 169 -5.13 -17.16 2.29
C LYS A 169 -5.83 -15.92 2.81
N PRO A 170 -5.51 -15.43 4.03
CA PRO A 170 -6.30 -14.39 4.65
C PRO A 170 -6.27 -13.08 3.86
N THR A 171 -7.44 -12.49 3.63
CA THR A 171 -7.57 -11.09 3.24
C THR A 171 -8.31 -10.38 4.37
N MET A 172 -7.61 -9.55 5.13
CA MET A 172 -8.10 -8.96 6.38
C MET A 172 -8.19 -7.45 6.29
N ALA A 173 -9.29 -6.85 6.74
CA ALA A 173 -9.42 -5.40 6.88
C ALA A 173 -9.87 -5.00 8.28
N LEU A 174 -9.48 -3.81 8.74
CA LEU A 174 -9.93 -3.27 10.03
C LEU A 174 -11.06 -2.25 9.81
N ALA A 175 -12.17 -2.41 10.50
CA ALA A 175 -13.16 -1.34 10.67
C ALA A 175 -14.00 -1.60 11.91
N GLN A 176 -14.35 -0.54 12.65
CA GLN A 176 -15.08 -0.59 13.92
C GLN A 176 -14.43 -1.51 14.96
N ASN A 177 -13.10 -1.48 15.05
CA ASN A 177 -12.32 -2.37 15.92
C ASN A 177 -12.65 -3.86 15.69
N HIS A 178 -13.04 -4.22 14.48
CA HIS A 178 -13.24 -5.60 14.06
C HIS A 178 -12.34 -5.92 12.87
N ILE A 179 -11.92 -7.17 12.80
CA ILE A 179 -11.22 -7.72 11.64
C ILE A 179 -12.27 -8.37 10.73
N HIS A 180 -12.37 -7.88 9.50
CA HIS A 180 -13.25 -8.40 8.47
C HIS A 180 -12.45 -9.32 7.55
N PHE A 181 -12.92 -10.55 7.35
CA PHE A 181 -12.27 -11.57 6.53
C PHE A 181 -12.99 -11.74 5.19
N ILE A 182 -12.26 -11.52 4.10
CA ILE A 182 -12.81 -11.53 2.73
C ILE A 182 -12.50 -12.85 2.03
N GLY A 183 -13.52 -13.45 1.41
CA GLY A 183 -13.34 -14.66 0.60
C GLY A 183 -13.06 -15.91 1.44
N VAL A 184 -13.61 -15.96 2.65
CA VAL A 184 -13.49 -17.13 3.52
C VAL A 184 -14.16 -18.36 2.90
N PRO A 185 -13.64 -19.58 3.12
CA PRO A 185 -14.23 -20.79 2.57
C PRO A 185 -15.68 -21.01 3.04
N GLY A 186 -16.60 -21.21 2.09
CA GLY A 186 -18.00 -21.53 2.39
C GLY A 186 -18.93 -20.33 2.58
N ALA A 187 -18.41 -19.10 2.70
CA ALA A 187 -19.24 -17.90 2.76
C ALA A 187 -19.84 -17.54 1.39
N THR A 188 -20.99 -16.85 1.43
CA THR A 188 -21.61 -16.28 0.22
C THR A 188 -20.74 -15.14 -0.31
N THR A 189 -20.67 -14.98 -1.63
CA THR A 189 -20.03 -13.80 -2.23
C THR A 189 -20.73 -12.52 -1.77
N GLY A 190 -19.98 -11.56 -1.24
CA GLY A 190 -20.52 -10.35 -0.63
C GLY A 190 -20.63 -10.40 0.89
N ASP A 191 -20.52 -11.59 1.49
CA ASP A 191 -20.53 -11.77 2.94
C ASP A 191 -19.09 -11.85 3.48
N LEU A 192 -18.88 -11.28 4.65
CA LEU A 192 -17.60 -11.30 5.37
C LEU A 192 -17.79 -11.87 6.76
N ASP A 193 -16.86 -12.71 7.18
CA ASP A 193 -16.77 -13.14 8.56
C ASP A 193 -16.04 -12.07 9.38
N ILE A 194 -16.40 -11.97 10.66
CA ILE A 194 -15.95 -10.88 11.52
C ILE A 194 -15.34 -11.44 12.81
N PHE A 195 -14.13 -11.01 13.14
CA PHE A 195 -13.55 -11.19 14.47
C PHE A 195 -13.66 -9.88 15.25
N VAL A 196 -14.29 -9.96 16.42
CA VAL A 196 -14.53 -8.81 17.30
C VAL A 196 -13.39 -8.71 18.32
N ILE A 197 -12.50 -7.75 18.12
CA ILE A 197 -11.23 -7.61 18.87
C ILE A 197 -11.47 -7.48 20.38
N HIS A 198 -12.37 -6.58 20.80
CA HIS A 198 -12.61 -6.30 22.23
C HIS A 198 -13.18 -7.46 23.05
N PHE A 199 -13.74 -8.47 22.38
CA PHE A 199 -14.31 -9.64 23.02
C PHE A 199 -13.58 -10.93 22.64
N SER A 200 -12.55 -10.84 21.79
CA SER A 200 -11.76 -11.96 21.28
C SER A 200 -12.63 -13.13 20.80
N PHE A 201 -13.53 -12.88 19.85
CA PHE A 201 -14.37 -13.95 19.28
C PHE A 201 -14.72 -13.71 17.82
N PHE A 202 -14.87 -14.81 17.08
CA PHE A 202 -15.47 -14.82 15.74
C PHE A 202 -16.99 -14.78 15.84
N GLN A 203 -17.62 -13.85 15.11
CA GLN A 203 -19.07 -13.83 14.98
C GLN A 203 -19.56 -15.14 14.34
N PRO A 204 -20.68 -15.69 14.83
CA PRO A 204 -21.17 -16.99 14.35
C PRO A 204 -21.69 -16.93 12.91
N ASP A 205 -22.22 -15.78 12.49
CA ASP A 205 -22.81 -15.58 11.18
C ASP A 205 -22.03 -14.51 10.42
N ALA A 206 -21.83 -14.74 9.12
CA ALA A 206 -21.22 -13.77 8.23
C ALA A 206 -22.13 -12.55 8.03
N GLN A 207 -21.54 -11.38 7.80
CA GLN A 207 -22.24 -10.12 7.56
C GLN A 207 -22.21 -9.75 6.08
N ALA A 208 -23.38 -9.45 5.51
CA ALA A 208 -23.52 -9.10 4.10
C ALA A 208 -23.20 -7.62 3.83
N TYR A 209 -22.46 -7.37 2.74
CA TYR A 209 -22.11 -6.03 2.25
C TYR A 209 -22.55 -5.84 0.79
N PRO A 210 -23.86 -5.78 0.52
CA PRO A 210 -24.38 -5.60 -0.84
C PRO A 210 -23.91 -4.28 -1.46
N SER A 211 -23.86 -4.23 -2.80
CA SER A 211 -23.61 -2.93 -3.44
C SER A 211 -24.77 -1.97 -3.23
N SER A 212 -24.44 -0.71 -2.92
CA SER A 212 -25.38 0.41 -2.89
C SER A 212 -26.12 0.62 -4.23
N SER A 213 -25.56 0.12 -5.34
CA SER A 213 -26.14 0.20 -6.69
C SER A 213 -26.86 -1.08 -7.15
N GLY A 214 -26.84 -2.14 -6.35
CA GLY A 214 -27.50 -3.43 -6.62
C GLY A 214 -26.90 -4.29 -7.73
N SER A 215 -25.93 -3.80 -8.52
CA SER A 215 -25.33 -4.54 -9.65
C SER A 215 -23.96 -5.16 -9.35
N THR A 216 -23.34 -4.79 -8.24
CA THR A 216 -21.97 -5.21 -7.90
C THR A 216 -21.97 -6.00 -6.60
N VAL A 217 -21.16 -7.04 -6.52
CA VAL A 217 -20.95 -7.80 -5.29
C VAL A 217 -19.46 -7.78 -5.00
N LEU A 218 -19.08 -7.60 -3.75
CA LEU A 218 -17.70 -7.75 -3.29
C LEU A 218 -17.23 -9.18 -3.64
N PRO A 219 -16.21 -9.35 -4.49
CA PRO A 219 -15.86 -10.68 -4.97
C PRO A 219 -15.18 -11.48 -3.85
N ALA A 220 -15.50 -12.78 -3.79
CA ALA A 220 -14.96 -13.72 -2.80
C ALA A 220 -13.63 -14.31 -3.27
N GLN A 221 -12.62 -13.46 -3.48
CA GLN A 221 -11.28 -13.88 -3.88
C GLN A 221 -10.21 -13.16 -3.06
N HIS A 222 -8.99 -13.71 -3.05
CA HIS A 222 -7.86 -13.08 -2.38
C HIS A 222 -7.56 -11.70 -2.99
N GLY A 223 -7.07 -10.79 -2.16
CA GLY A 223 -6.66 -9.47 -2.57
C GLY A 223 -5.88 -8.73 -1.48
N LYS A 224 -5.86 -7.41 -1.61
CA LYS A 224 -5.25 -6.48 -0.67
C LYS A 224 -6.30 -5.56 -0.10
N THR A 225 -6.06 -5.07 1.10
CA THR A 225 -6.97 -4.21 1.84
C THR A 225 -6.24 -3.03 2.43
N SER A 226 -6.98 -1.95 2.69
CA SER A 226 -6.47 -0.83 3.49
C SER A 226 -7.62 -0.06 4.10
N SER A 227 -7.56 0.19 5.42
CA SER A 227 -8.62 0.87 6.16
C SER A 227 -8.49 2.37 6.06
N PHE A 228 -9.57 3.06 5.69
CA PHE A 228 -9.58 4.52 5.64
C PHE A 228 -9.62 5.08 7.05
N PHE A 229 -8.59 5.85 7.39
CA PHE A 229 -8.55 6.55 8.67
C PHE A 229 -9.65 7.62 8.74
N GLN A 230 -10.00 7.99 9.97
CA GLN A 230 -10.86 9.14 10.26
C GLN A 230 -10.08 10.19 11.04
N ALA A 231 -10.52 11.44 10.92
CA ALA A 231 -9.93 12.55 11.69
C ALA A 231 -10.18 12.40 13.21
N ALA A 232 -11.22 11.66 13.57
CA ALA A 232 -11.55 11.26 14.93
C ALA A 232 -12.38 9.96 14.88
N GLY A 233 -12.28 9.15 15.93
CA GLY A 233 -12.98 7.87 16.01
C GLY A 233 -12.23 6.74 15.31
N VAL A 234 -12.94 5.64 15.08
CA VAL A 234 -12.42 4.41 14.49
C VAL A 234 -12.69 4.37 12.99
N GLN A 235 -11.94 3.56 12.24
CA GLN A 235 -12.18 3.38 10.81
C GLN A 235 -13.57 2.77 10.58
N GLN A 236 -14.33 3.33 9.65
CA GLN A 236 -15.67 2.84 9.26
C GLN A 236 -15.70 2.27 7.85
N GLU A 237 -14.64 2.49 7.09
CA GLU A 237 -14.53 2.06 5.71
C GLU A 237 -13.16 1.45 5.45
N PHE A 238 -13.12 0.47 4.55
CA PHE A 238 -11.87 -0.05 4.02
C PHE A 238 -11.98 -0.27 2.52
N ALA A 239 -10.86 -0.08 1.84
CA ALA A 239 -10.68 -0.50 0.47
C ALA A 239 -10.30 -1.98 0.42
N TYR A 240 -10.84 -2.70 -0.55
CA TYR A 240 -10.43 -4.02 -0.99
C TYR A 240 -10.13 -3.97 -2.49
N ILE A 241 -8.98 -4.53 -2.88
CA ILE A 241 -8.47 -4.56 -4.23
C ILE A 241 -8.09 -6.02 -4.53
N PRO A 242 -8.80 -6.71 -5.44
CA PRO A 242 -8.40 -8.06 -5.80
C PRO A 242 -7.03 -8.09 -6.46
N ASP A 243 -6.36 -9.24 -6.42
CA ASP A 243 -4.99 -9.41 -6.95
C ASP A 243 -4.85 -9.01 -8.44
N ASP A 244 -5.93 -9.10 -9.21
CA ASP A 244 -5.93 -8.71 -10.63
C ASP A 244 -6.03 -7.18 -10.87
N GLY A 245 -6.24 -6.39 -9.81
CA GLY A 245 -6.40 -4.95 -9.85
C GLY A 245 -7.57 -4.49 -10.72
N SER A 246 -8.59 -5.34 -10.90
CA SER A 246 -9.72 -5.07 -11.79
C SER A 246 -10.61 -3.91 -11.33
N ALA A 247 -10.76 -3.76 -10.02
CA ALA A 247 -11.50 -2.67 -9.39
C ALA A 247 -10.99 -2.40 -7.96
N THR A 248 -11.45 -1.31 -7.38
CA THR A 248 -11.36 -1.07 -5.93
C THR A 248 -12.76 -1.06 -5.36
N TYR A 249 -13.00 -1.87 -4.34
CA TYR A 249 -14.27 -1.96 -3.62
C TYR A 249 -14.08 -1.28 -2.28
N VAL A 250 -14.91 -0.28 -1.96
CA VAL A 250 -14.92 0.34 -0.64
C VAL A 250 -16.12 -0.18 0.12
N VAL A 251 -15.84 -0.87 1.21
CA VAL A 251 -16.85 -1.43 2.11
C VAL A 251 -17.05 -0.44 3.25
N ASN A 252 -18.30 -0.01 3.47
CA ASN A 252 -18.69 0.81 4.60
C ASN A 252 -19.44 -0.07 5.61
N VAL A 253 -18.86 -0.23 6.80
CA VAL A 253 -19.38 -1.16 7.81
C VAL A 253 -20.51 -0.61 8.66
N GLU A 254 -20.70 0.71 8.65
CA GLU A 254 -21.83 1.36 9.33
C GLU A 254 -23.13 1.20 8.55
N SER A 255 -23.04 1.31 7.23
CA SER A 255 -24.18 1.23 6.32
C SER A 255 -24.39 -0.16 5.73
N ASN A 256 -23.46 -1.09 5.95
CA ASN A 256 -23.42 -2.41 5.32
C ASN A 256 -23.52 -2.33 3.80
N THR A 257 -22.69 -1.47 3.19
CA THR A 257 -22.70 -1.29 1.74
C THR A 257 -21.31 -1.41 1.12
N THR A 258 -21.29 -1.80 -0.15
CA THR A 258 -20.10 -1.78 -1.00
C THR A 258 -20.25 -0.76 -2.13
N GLN A 259 -19.30 0.16 -2.25
CA GLN A 259 -19.11 1.01 -3.41
C GLN A 259 -17.99 0.46 -4.29
N THR A 260 -18.14 0.54 -5.62
CA THR A 260 -17.05 0.28 -6.56
C THR A 260 -16.48 1.58 -7.10
N VAL A 261 -15.16 1.72 -7.07
CA VAL A 261 -14.40 2.84 -7.63
C VAL A 261 -13.34 2.31 -8.61
N ALA A 262 -12.64 3.23 -9.27
CA ALA A 262 -11.62 2.86 -10.26
C ALA A 262 -10.54 1.94 -9.65
N GLY A 263 -10.26 0.82 -10.31
CA GLY A 263 -9.12 -0.04 -9.97
C GLY A 263 -7.77 0.64 -10.26
N PRO A 264 -6.69 0.17 -9.64
CA PRO A 264 -5.36 0.76 -9.75
C PRO A 264 -4.86 0.80 -11.20
N SER A 265 -4.13 1.87 -11.53
CA SER A 265 -3.52 2.04 -12.85
C SER A 265 -2.44 0.99 -13.14
N SER A 266 -1.68 0.60 -12.10
CA SER A 266 -0.73 -0.52 -12.14
C SER A 266 -1.41 -1.76 -11.56
N LYS A 267 -1.61 -2.79 -12.39
CA LYS A 267 -2.19 -4.07 -11.98
C LYS A 267 -1.09 -4.99 -11.48
N ASP A 268 -0.93 -5.04 -10.16
CA ASP A 268 0.14 -5.77 -9.51
C ASP A 268 -0.37 -6.41 -8.22
N ALA A 269 -0.40 -7.74 -8.20
CA ALA A 269 -0.82 -8.55 -7.05
C ALA A 269 0.13 -8.41 -5.85
N SER A 270 1.37 -7.96 -6.08
CA SER A 270 2.38 -7.69 -5.06
C SER A 270 2.41 -6.23 -4.63
N ALA A 271 1.51 -5.37 -5.15
CA ALA A 271 1.43 -3.99 -4.70
C ALA A 271 1.03 -3.89 -3.22
N PHE A 272 1.55 -2.87 -2.55
CA PHE A 272 1.16 -2.49 -1.21
C PHE A 272 0.25 -1.26 -1.26
N TYR A 273 -0.76 -1.22 -0.38
CA TYR A 273 -1.75 -0.15 -0.33
C TYR A 273 -1.83 0.47 1.07
N PHE A 274 -1.98 1.79 1.12
CA PHE A 274 -2.19 2.52 2.36
C PHE A 274 -3.24 3.62 2.16
N ALA A 275 -4.31 3.58 2.94
CA ALA A 275 -5.35 4.59 2.95
C ALA A 275 -5.07 5.65 4.03
N GLY A 276 -5.29 6.92 3.70
CA GLY A 276 -5.34 8.03 4.65
C GLY A 276 -6.77 8.55 4.81
N LEU A 277 -6.91 9.83 5.18
CA LEU A 277 -8.24 10.47 5.25
C LEU A 277 -8.87 10.72 3.88
N THR A 278 -8.05 11.08 2.89
CA THR A 278 -8.50 11.68 1.63
C THR A 278 -7.96 10.98 0.38
N ALA A 279 -7.25 9.86 0.56
CA ALA A 279 -6.67 9.11 -0.55
C ALA A 279 -6.38 7.66 -0.17
N LEU A 280 -6.45 6.78 -1.16
CA LEU A 280 -5.85 5.45 -1.15
C LEU A 280 -4.57 5.49 -1.97
N VAL A 281 -3.43 5.15 -1.39
CA VAL A 281 -2.12 5.14 -2.04
C VAL A 281 -1.72 3.72 -2.38
N GLN A 282 -1.11 3.53 -3.54
CA GLN A 282 -0.50 2.28 -4.01
C GLN A 282 0.99 2.51 -4.21
N VAL A 283 1.83 1.57 -3.78
CA VAL A 283 3.18 1.37 -4.31
C VAL A 283 3.23 0.00 -4.98
N ASP A 284 3.60 -0.03 -6.26
CA ASP A 284 3.77 -1.29 -6.99
C ASP A 284 5.17 -1.89 -6.81
N SER A 285 5.37 -3.12 -7.26
CA SER A 285 6.64 -3.85 -7.20
C SER A 285 7.76 -3.24 -8.04
N ALA A 286 7.43 -2.31 -8.95
CA ALA A 286 8.41 -1.49 -9.66
C ALA A 286 8.81 -0.23 -8.87
N GLY A 287 8.13 0.07 -7.76
CA GLY A 287 8.35 1.24 -6.92
C GLY A 287 7.61 2.49 -7.42
N ALA A 288 6.68 2.36 -8.37
CA ALA A 288 5.85 3.48 -8.78
C ALA A 288 4.77 3.73 -7.72
N VAL A 289 4.65 4.99 -7.28
CA VAL A 289 3.67 5.40 -6.29
C VAL A 289 2.55 6.19 -6.96
N SER A 290 1.31 5.77 -6.73
CA SER A 290 0.11 6.43 -7.24
C SER A 290 -0.96 6.49 -6.16
N TYR A 291 -1.96 7.35 -6.34
CA TYR A 291 -3.06 7.49 -5.39
C TYR A 291 -4.39 7.69 -6.10
N LEU A 292 -5.44 7.20 -5.46
CA LEU A 292 -6.83 7.50 -5.79
C LEU A 292 -7.36 8.49 -4.75
N PRO A 293 -7.76 9.72 -5.13
CA PRO A 293 -8.48 10.62 -4.24
C PRO A 293 -9.76 9.94 -3.72
N TYR A 294 -10.06 10.13 -2.44
CA TYR A 294 -11.23 9.52 -1.81
C TYR A 294 -11.87 10.47 -0.80
N ASN A 295 -13.19 10.52 -0.76
CA ASN A 295 -13.96 11.26 0.22
C ASN A 295 -15.12 10.38 0.71
N GLN A 296 -15.06 9.93 1.96
CA GLN A 296 -16.06 9.03 2.59
C GLN A 296 -17.50 9.55 2.44
N ASN A 297 -17.69 10.86 2.28
CA ASN A 297 -19.02 11.49 2.21
C ASN A 297 -19.48 11.85 0.78
N ASP A 298 -18.72 11.48 -0.26
CA ASP A 298 -19.02 11.89 -1.64
C ASP A 298 -18.85 10.73 -2.64
N THR A 299 -19.88 9.88 -2.70
CA THR A 299 -19.96 8.75 -3.64
C THR A 299 -19.77 9.18 -5.09
N ALA A 300 -20.30 10.35 -5.49
CA ALA A 300 -20.23 10.83 -6.86
C ALA A 300 -18.80 11.26 -7.25
N ALA A 301 -18.11 12.00 -6.38
CA ALA A 301 -16.70 12.34 -6.57
C ALA A 301 -15.83 11.07 -6.61
N ASN A 302 -16.08 10.12 -5.72
CA ASN A 302 -15.35 8.85 -5.67
C ASN A 302 -15.55 8.02 -6.95
N ALA A 303 -16.77 8.00 -7.52
CA ALA A 303 -17.03 7.31 -8.78
C ALA A 303 -16.29 7.94 -9.97
N ALA A 304 -16.02 9.25 -9.92
CA ALA A 304 -15.29 9.99 -10.95
C ALA A 304 -13.76 10.01 -10.71
N ALA A 305 -13.30 9.56 -9.54
CA ALA A 305 -11.90 9.60 -9.15
C ALA A 305 -11.05 8.70 -10.07
N LYS A 306 -9.79 9.11 -10.27
CA LYS A 306 -8.81 8.41 -11.09
C LYS A 306 -7.50 8.29 -10.34
N TRP A 307 -6.84 7.15 -10.53
CA TRP A 307 -5.48 6.94 -10.05
C TRP A 307 -4.54 7.94 -10.71
N THR A 308 -3.75 8.63 -9.90
CA THR A 308 -2.81 9.68 -10.30
C THR A 308 -1.45 9.39 -9.69
N SER A 309 -0.37 9.59 -10.43
CA SER A 309 0.98 9.39 -9.89
C SER A 309 1.33 10.40 -8.80
N VAL A 310 2.07 9.96 -7.78
CA VAL A 310 2.74 10.85 -6.82
C VAL A 310 4.03 11.34 -7.48
N ALA A 311 3.91 12.41 -8.26
CA ALA A 311 4.95 12.89 -9.17
C ALA A 311 6.26 13.26 -8.46
N ASN A 312 6.19 13.77 -7.22
CA ASN A 312 7.38 14.16 -6.48
C ASN A 312 8.25 12.97 -6.00
N LEU A 313 7.70 11.75 -6.00
CA LEU A 313 8.42 10.50 -5.76
C LEU A 313 8.97 9.86 -7.05
N ALA A 314 8.64 10.39 -8.24
CA ALA A 314 9.07 9.79 -9.51
C ALA A 314 10.60 9.72 -9.65
N SER A 315 11.33 10.67 -9.07
CA SER A 315 12.80 10.68 -9.05
C SER A 315 13.41 9.65 -8.08
N ALA A 316 12.63 9.17 -7.12
CA ALA A 316 13.04 8.17 -6.14
C ALA A 316 12.79 6.74 -6.64
N ALA A 317 11.86 6.55 -7.57
CA ALA A 317 11.60 5.24 -8.17
C ALA A 317 12.87 4.70 -8.88
N PRO A 318 13.15 3.39 -8.79
CA PRO A 318 14.22 2.78 -9.56
C PRO A 318 14.07 3.13 -11.04
N ALA A 319 15.17 3.44 -11.74
CA ALA A 319 15.12 3.60 -13.18
C ALA A 319 14.51 2.33 -13.77
N SER A 320 13.32 2.44 -14.37
CA SER A 320 12.76 1.33 -15.12
C SER A 320 13.83 0.97 -16.16
N SER A 321 14.19 -0.30 -16.21
CA SER A 321 15.08 -0.83 -17.25
C SER A 321 14.30 -0.72 -18.56
N ALA A 322 14.25 0.48 -19.13
CA ALA A 322 13.84 0.71 -20.48
C ALA A 322 14.74 -0.18 -21.33
N ALA A 323 14.14 -1.14 -22.02
CA ALA A 323 14.82 -1.80 -23.12
C ALA A 323 15.32 -0.69 -24.04
N ALA A 324 16.63 -0.49 -24.07
CA ALA A 324 17.27 0.46 -24.96
C ALA A 324 17.02 -0.02 -26.39
N SER A 325 15.92 0.41 -26.99
CA SER A 325 15.76 0.47 -28.44
C SER A 325 16.52 1.67 -28.97
N GLY A 326 17.81 1.75 -28.62
CA GLY A 326 18.76 2.65 -29.23
C GLY A 326 19.21 2.04 -30.54
N THR A 327 18.62 2.46 -31.65
CA THR A 327 19.24 2.34 -32.98
C THR A 327 20.42 3.32 -33.05
N GLY A 328 21.45 3.07 -32.24
CA GLY A 328 22.75 3.70 -32.32
C GLY A 328 23.52 3.06 -33.46
N THR A 329 23.48 3.68 -34.64
CA THR A 329 24.43 3.38 -35.71
C THR A 329 25.82 3.80 -35.22
N ALA A 330 26.58 2.81 -34.75
CA ALA A 330 27.98 2.96 -34.40
C ALA A 330 28.77 3.40 -35.64
N LYS A 331 29.21 4.66 -35.65
CA LYS A 331 30.10 5.19 -36.67
C LYS A 331 31.53 4.76 -36.32
N ALA A 332 31.93 3.60 -36.81
CA ALA A 332 33.32 3.16 -36.81
C ALA A 332 34.13 4.00 -37.80
N THR A 333 35.10 4.76 -37.29
CA THR A 333 36.13 5.43 -38.08
C THR A 333 37.12 4.40 -38.60
N GLY A 334 37.01 4.05 -39.88
CA GLY A 334 38.00 3.27 -40.64
C GLY A 334 38.48 4.07 -41.84
N THR A 335 39.77 4.36 -41.89
CA THR A 335 40.52 4.99 -42.98
C THR A 335 40.66 4.04 -44.18
N GLY A 336 40.43 4.53 -45.40
CA GLY A 336 40.70 3.80 -46.64
C GLY A 336 40.25 4.55 -47.89
N SER A 337 41.20 5.10 -48.63
CA SER A 337 41.03 5.79 -49.93
C SER A 337 40.54 4.85 -51.04
N ALA A 338 39.66 5.32 -51.94
CA ALA A 338 39.86 5.40 -53.40
C ALA A 338 38.56 5.61 -54.22
N SER A 339 38.67 6.54 -55.18
CA SER A 339 38.08 6.60 -56.53
C SER A 339 36.55 6.52 -56.77
N SER A 340 36.01 7.69 -57.13
CA SER A 340 35.11 8.01 -58.26
C SER A 340 34.39 6.89 -59.04
N ALA A 341 33.06 7.01 -59.18
CA ALA A 341 32.36 6.90 -60.47
C ALA A 341 30.92 7.44 -60.38
N SER A 342 30.56 8.19 -61.41
CA SER A 342 29.23 8.72 -61.76
C SER A 342 28.21 7.62 -62.08
N GLY A 343 26.94 7.86 -61.75
CA GLY A 343 25.83 7.02 -62.23
C GLY A 343 24.45 7.57 -61.86
N THR A 344 23.81 8.20 -62.82
CA THR A 344 22.38 8.58 -62.86
C THR A 344 21.45 7.36 -62.74
N GLY A 345 20.33 7.51 -62.02
CA GLY A 345 19.27 6.50 -61.99
C GLY A 345 18.00 7.00 -61.33
N SER A 346 17.05 7.40 -62.18
CA SER A 346 15.70 7.85 -61.87
C SER A 346 14.81 6.67 -61.44
N SER A 347 13.98 6.83 -60.41
CA SER A 347 12.66 6.18 -60.37
C SER A 347 11.73 6.85 -59.36
N SER A 348 10.72 7.49 -59.93
CA SER A 348 9.44 7.90 -59.37
C SER A 348 8.68 6.80 -58.64
N SER A 349 8.05 7.13 -57.52
CA SER A 349 6.64 6.75 -57.28
C SER A 349 6.02 7.64 -56.20
N SER A 350 5.17 8.52 -56.69
CA SER A 350 4.12 9.27 -56.00
C SER A 350 3.05 8.38 -55.38
N GLY A 351 2.53 8.78 -54.22
CA GLY A 351 1.29 8.28 -53.63
C GLY A 351 0.93 9.13 -52.40
N SER A 352 0.52 10.38 -52.64
CA SER A 352 -0.87 10.84 -52.46
C SER A 352 -1.28 11.02 -51.00
N SER A 353 -1.09 12.26 -50.57
CA SER A 353 -1.84 13.02 -49.58
C SER A 353 -3.34 12.73 -49.51
N SER A 354 -3.86 12.57 -48.30
CA SER A 354 -5.22 13.02 -47.94
C SER A 354 -5.12 13.95 -46.73
N ASN A 355 -5.30 15.23 -47.05
CA ASN A 355 -5.41 16.35 -46.14
C ASN A 355 -6.83 16.35 -45.56
N SER A 356 -6.98 16.36 -44.23
CA SER A 356 -8.22 16.83 -43.60
C SER A 356 -7.88 17.67 -42.39
N SER A 357 -7.86 18.97 -42.63
CA SER A 357 -7.82 20.06 -41.69
C SER A 357 -9.15 20.18 -40.93
N SER A 358 -9.11 20.21 -39.61
CA SER A 358 -10.08 20.97 -38.81
C SER A 358 -9.37 21.58 -37.61
N SER A 359 -9.28 22.90 -37.68
CA SER A 359 -8.74 23.87 -36.74
C SER A 359 -9.68 24.17 -35.57
N GLY A 360 -9.09 24.55 -34.43
CA GLY A 360 -9.72 25.33 -33.35
C GLY A 360 -10.32 24.46 -32.24
N SER A 361 -10.12 24.70 -30.95
CA SER A 361 -9.74 25.95 -30.29
C SER A 361 -9.15 25.63 -28.93
N SER A 362 -8.06 26.32 -28.61
CA SER A 362 -7.49 26.47 -27.27
C SER A 362 -8.45 27.26 -26.38
N SER A 363 -8.81 26.70 -25.24
CA SER A 363 -9.33 27.47 -24.11
C SER A 363 -8.81 26.85 -22.82
N ASP A 364 -7.83 27.55 -22.25
CA ASP A 364 -7.44 27.48 -20.86
C ASP A 364 -8.68 27.57 -19.96
N ALA A 365 -8.79 26.64 -19.02
CA ALA A 365 -9.65 26.77 -17.86
C ALA A 365 -8.99 26.09 -16.66
N SER A 366 -8.21 26.90 -15.96
CA SER A 366 -7.89 26.77 -14.55
C SER A 366 -9.16 26.49 -13.73
N ALA A 367 -9.24 25.31 -13.11
CA ALA A 367 -10.14 24.99 -12.01
C ALA A 367 -9.25 24.76 -10.79
N ALA A 368 -9.01 25.80 -9.98
CA ALA A 368 -9.82 26.19 -8.83
C ALA A 368 -9.75 25.14 -7.71
N ALA A 369 -8.80 25.39 -6.80
CA ALA A 369 -8.69 24.77 -5.50
C ALA A 369 -9.98 25.00 -4.69
N ALA A 370 -10.62 23.91 -4.26
CA ALA A 370 -11.65 23.95 -3.24
C ALA A 370 -10.97 23.76 -1.87
N VAL A 371 -10.50 24.86 -1.29
CA VAL A 371 -10.14 24.94 0.13
C VAL A 371 -11.44 25.10 0.90
N SER A 372 -12.00 24.01 1.42
CA SER A 372 -13.09 24.07 2.40
C SER A 372 -12.51 24.07 3.81
N ALA A 373 -12.25 25.27 4.33
CA ALA A 373 -12.13 25.51 5.76
C ALA A 373 -13.52 25.39 6.41
N ARG A 374 -13.72 24.34 7.22
CA ARG A 374 -14.77 24.25 8.26
C ARG A 374 -14.14 23.41 9.37
N GLY A 375 -13.98 23.88 10.60
CA GLY A 375 -14.92 24.65 11.40
C GLY A 375 -15.20 23.79 12.63
N VAL A 376 -14.46 24.06 13.71
CA VAL A 376 -14.55 23.40 15.01
C VAL A 376 -16.01 23.38 15.50
N MET A 377 -16.58 22.20 15.69
CA MET A 377 -17.77 21.99 16.51
C MET A 377 -17.49 20.83 17.46
N ALA A 378 -17.04 21.20 18.65
CA ALA A 378 -16.97 20.35 19.82
C ALA A 378 -18.38 20.18 20.42
N THR A 379 -18.89 18.95 20.40
CA THR A 379 -19.98 18.41 21.23
C THR A 379 -19.88 16.90 21.05
N GLY A 380 -19.39 16.09 21.99
CA GLY A 380 -19.83 16.00 23.38
C GLY A 380 -20.90 14.92 23.47
N LEU A 381 -20.52 13.64 23.60
CA LEU A 381 -21.38 12.55 24.06
C LEU A 381 -20.52 11.43 24.65
N ALA A 382 -20.44 11.43 25.97
CA ALA A 382 -19.93 10.32 26.77
C ALA A 382 -20.97 9.19 26.79
N GLY A 383 -20.63 8.05 26.19
CA GLY A 383 -21.41 6.82 26.28
C GLY A 383 -20.93 6.00 27.49
N ALA A 384 -21.76 5.92 28.51
CA ALA A 384 -21.52 5.13 29.71
C ALA A 384 -21.65 3.62 29.42
N PHE A 385 -20.58 2.86 29.67
CA PHE A 385 -20.64 1.41 29.80
C PHE A 385 -21.27 1.05 31.15
N VAL A 386 -22.44 0.41 31.11
CA VAL A 386 -23.08 -0.20 32.30
C VAL A 386 -22.62 -1.65 32.39
N LEU A 387 -21.84 -1.94 33.43
CA LEU A 387 -21.52 -3.28 33.91
C LEU A 387 -22.80 -3.95 34.43
N ALA A 388 -23.19 -5.10 33.87
CA ALA A 388 -24.19 -5.99 34.47
C ALA A 388 -23.50 -7.27 34.93
N LEU A 389 -23.13 -7.30 36.21
CA LEU A 389 -22.76 -8.50 36.95
C LEU A 389 -24.06 -9.18 37.39
N ALA A 390 -24.37 -10.38 36.87
CA ALA A 390 -25.43 -11.22 37.41
C ALA A 390 -24.82 -12.52 37.95
N ALA A 391 -24.66 -12.56 39.27
CA ALA A 391 -24.45 -13.78 40.01
C ALA A 391 -25.77 -14.57 40.07
N ILE A 392 -25.72 -15.88 39.75
CA ILE A 392 -26.75 -16.82 40.17
C ILE A 392 -26.06 -17.95 40.93
N ALA A 393 -26.34 -17.97 42.24
CA ALA A 393 -26.16 -19.11 43.10
C ALA A 393 -27.53 -19.81 43.21
N VAL A 394 -27.58 -21.09 42.82
CA VAL A 394 -28.30 -22.19 43.49
C VAL A 394 -27.46 -23.45 43.30
#